data_AF-A0A7V4QDP5-F1
#
_entry.id   AF-A0A7V4QDP5-F1
#
_cell.length_a   1.000
_cell.length_b   1.000
_cell.length_c   1.000
_cell.angle_alpha   90.00
_cell.angle_beta   90.00
_cell.angle_gamma   90.00
#
_symmetry.space_group_name_H-M   'P 1'
#
loop_
_entity.id
_entity.type
_entity.pdbx_description
1 polymer ?
#
loop_
_entity_poly.entity_id
_entity_poly.type
_entity_poly.pdbx_seq_one_letter_code
_entity_poly.pdbx_strand_id
1 'polypeptide(L)'
;EYSLCLNILLNVLMKETLSLKNDSKRRIWFILDEVQTLATASAGMEKVGRGTIKKLGEFLSESRSKGGCVVLATQSLEKLEDVINKNNLMSLLQLLSTKIIFQYDSPVGAGIISQFIGKQKLEREKVSVNTTADFGRTTTSTSQNESTEDILLSSELNTLMPLEAYIKYSGYPLTKIQFEPIQTPKMVEEFIQRDVPFFTTAPTEQKKKTVFSEIENDELEGLY
;
A
#
# COMPACT_ATOMS: atom_id res chain seq x y z
N GLU A 1 14.46 3.76 -15.56
CA GLU A 1 14.56 2.52 -16.38
C GLU A 1 14.13 1.27 -15.61
N TYR A 2 14.67 0.98 -14.41
CA TYR A 2 14.30 -0.20 -13.61
C TYR A 2 12.80 -0.36 -13.29
N SER A 3 12.10 0.75 -13.02
CA SER A 3 10.65 0.73 -12.76
C SER A 3 9.83 0.17 -13.94
N LEU A 4 10.27 0.41 -15.19
CA LEU A 4 9.59 -0.12 -16.37
C LEU A 4 9.75 -1.63 -16.47
N CYS A 5 10.99 -2.13 -16.30
CA CYS A 5 11.27 -3.56 -16.33
C CYS A 5 10.47 -4.31 -15.26
N LEU A 6 10.39 -3.75 -14.04
CA LEU A 6 9.60 -4.31 -12.96
C LEU A 6 8.11 -4.34 -13.30
N ASN A 7 7.57 -3.24 -13.83
CA ASN A 7 6.17 -3.16 -14.26
C ASN A 7 5.87 -4.20 -15.35
N ILE A 8 6.72 -4.34 -16.37
CA ILE A 8 6.53 -5.32 -17.44
C ILE A 8 6.59 -6.74 -16.87
N LEU A 9 7.59 -7.06 -16.06
CA LEU A 9 7.74 -8.36 -15.42
C LEU A 9 6.50 -8.71 -14.60
N LEU A 10 6.03 -7.79 -13.75
CA LEU A 10 4.85 -8.01 -12.93
C LEU A 10 3.60 -8.24 -13.78
N ASN A 11 3.41 -7.46 -14.84
CA ASN A 11 2.31 -7.65 -15.79
C ASN A 11 2.35 -9.02 -16.47
N VAL A 12 3.53 -9.48 -16.89
CA VAL A 12 3.72 -10.82 -17.48
C VAL A 12 3.39 -11.89 -16.46
N LEU A 13 3.95 -11.81 -15.25
CA LEU A 13 3.70 -12.80 -14.19
C LEU A 13 2.22 -12.90 -13.81
N MET A 14 1.51 -11.77 -13.69
CA MET A 14 0.06 -11.76 -13.44
C MET A 14 -0.70 -12.44 -14.59
N LYS A 15 -0.38 -12.11 -15.84
CA LYS A 15 -1.05 -12.68 -17.02
C LYS A 15 -0.80 -14.19 -17.17
N GLU A 16 0.43 -14.63 -16.98
CA GLU A 16 0.79 -16.05 -17.02
C GLU A 16 0.06 -16.81 -15.91
N THR A 17 -0.01 -16.24 -14.70
CA THR A 17 -0.74 -16.85 -13.58
C THR A 17 -2.24 -17.02 -13.88
N LEU A 18 -2.87 -16.03 -14.52
CA LEU A 18 -4.28 -16.11 -14.93
C LEU A 18 -4.50 -17.16 -16.05
N SER A 19 -3.49 -17.40 -16.88
CA SER A 19 -3.53 -18.36 -17.98
C SER A 19 -3.38 -19.83 -17.52
N LEU A 20 -2.95 -20.06 -16.27
CA LEU A 20 -2.83 -21.40 -15.72
C LEU A 20 -4.18 -22.11 -15.59
N LYS A 21 -4.16 -23.45 -15.54
CA LYS A 21 -5.35 -24.24 -15.18
C LYS A 21 -5.70 -24.05 -13.71
N ASN A 22 -7.00 -24.15 -13.41
CA ASN A 22 -7.51 -24.06 -12.03
C ASN A 22 -6.91 -25.19 -11.19
N ASP A 23 -6.39 -24.83 -10.02
CA ASP A 23 -5.70 -25.75 -9.13
C ASP A 23 -5.80 -25.25 -7.69
N SER A 24 -6.52 -25.97 -6.84
CA SER A 24 -6.75 -25.60 -5.45
C SER A 24 -5.54 -25.83 -4.54
N LYS A 25 -4.54 -26.62 -4.97
CA LYS A 25 -3.32 -26.91 -4.21
C LYS A 25 -2.19 -25.94 -4.52
N ARG A 26 -2.20 -25.30 -5.69
CA ARG A 26 -1.18 -24.33 -6.09
C ARG A 26 -1.21 -23.07 -5.21
N ARG A 27 -0.04 -22.55 -4.86
CA ARG A 27 0.13 -21.24 -4.20
C ARG A 27 1.25 -20.47 -4.90
N ILE A 28 0.92 -19.35 -5.52
CA ILE A 28 1.88 -18.44 -6.15
C ILE A 28 1.80 -17.11 -5.40
N TRP A 29 2.87 -16.75 -4.71
CA TRP A 29 2.91 -15.57 -3.86
C TRP A 29 3.46 -14.36 -4.60
N PHE A 30 2.71 -13.27 -4.55
CA PHE A 30 3.13 -11.94 -4.97
C PHE A 30 3.26 -11.09 -3.71
N ILE A 31 4.49 -10.76 -3.33
CA ILE A 31 4.76 -9.90 -2.19
C ILE A 31 5.27 -8.58 -2.76
N LEU A 32 4.41 -7.57 -2.72
CA LEU A 32 4.70 -6.24 -3.25
C LEU A 32 4.83 -5.29 -2.07
N ASP A 33 6.07 -4.93 -1.78
CA ASP A 33 6.36 -3.85 -0.85
C ASP A 33 6.11 -2.50 -1.53
N GLU A 34 5.55 -1.57 -0.77
CA GLU A 34 5.29 -0.19 -1.18
C GLU A 34 4.65 -0.06 -2.58
N VAL A 35 3.41 -0.53 -2.71
CA VAL A 35 2.67 -0.60 -4.01
C VAL A 35 2.60 0.74 -4.76
N GLN A 36 2.60 1.87 -4.07
CA GLN A 36 2.60 3.20 -4.66
C GLN A 36 3.86 3.51 -5.47
N THR A 37 5.00 2.88 -5.16
CA THR A 37 6.23 3.05 -5.95
C THR A 37 6.06 2.56 -7.39
N LEU A 38 5.22 1.55 -7.62
CA LEU A 38 4.92 1.06 -8.97
C LEU A 38 4.28 2.14 -9.84
N ALA A 39 3.56 3.09 -9.24
CA ALA A 39 2.93 4.21 -9.93
C ALA A 39 3.80 5.46 -10.02
N THR A 40 4.58 5.77 -8.98
CA THR A 40 5.32 7.04 -8.86
C THR A 40 6.76 6.96 -9.34
N ALA A 41 7.39 5.77 -9.33
CA ALA A 41 8.82 5.62 -9.65
C ALA A 41 9.16 5.81 -11.14
N SER A 42 8.19 6.09 -11.99
CA SER A 42 8.41 6.34 -13.42
C SER A 42 8.00 7.76 -13.79
N ALA A 43 8.93 8.71 -13.63
CA ALA A 43 8.81 10.05 -14.21
C ALA A 43 8.54 9.91 -15.73
N GLY A 44 7.37 10.38 -16.18
CA GLY A 44 6.92 10.26 -17.58
C GLY A 44 6.19 8.95 -17.95
N MET A 45 6.07 7.97 -17.06
CA MET A 45 5.31 6.71 -17.33
C MET A 45 4.26 6.39 -16.25
N GLU A 46 3.80 7.38 -15.51
CA GLU A 46 2.75 7.22 -14.48
C GLU A 46 1.50 6.50 -15.00
N LYS A 47 1.19 6.63 -16.29
CA LYS A 47 0.10 5.90 -16.96
C LYS A 47 0.30 4.38 -16.92
N VAL A 48 1.54 3.91 -17.10
CA VAL A 48 1.89 2.48 -17.06
C VAL A 48 1.76 1.95 -15.64
N GLY A 49 2.33 2.67 -14.67
CA GLY A 49 2.24 2.29 -13.26
C GLY A 49 0.80 2.27 -12.73
N ARG A 50 0.00 3.30 -13.05
CA ARG A 50 -1.45 3.32 -12.78
C ARG A 50 -2.18 2.14 -13.42
N GLY A 51 -1.84 1.82 -14.68
CA GLY A 51 -2.38 0.67 -15.39
C GLY A 51 -2.04 -0.67 -14.74
N THR A 52 -0.83 -0.81 -14.21
CA THR A 52 -0.39 -2.00 -13.47
C THR A 52 -1.20 -2.19 -12.18
N ILE A 53 -1.45 -1.13 -11.41
CA ILE A 53 -2.26 -1.25 -10.19
C ILE A 53 -3.72 -1.58 -10.51
N LYS A 54 -4.28 -1.03 -11.61
CA LYS A 54 -5.61 -1.43 -12.06
C LYS A 54 -5.66 -2.93 -12.38
N LYS A 55 -4.70 -3.44 -13.14
CA LYS A 55 -4.58 -4.88 -13.44
C LYS A 55 -4.33 -5.72 -12.20
N LEU A 56 -3.65 -5.19 -11.19
CA LEU A 56 -3.49 -5.86 -9.91
C LEU A 56 -4.85 -6.07 -9.22
N GLY A 57 -5.77 -5.11 -9.31
CA GLY A 57 -7.15 -5.27 -8.86
C GLY A 57 -7.90 -6.38 -9.60
N GLU A 58 -7.80 -6.41 -10.93
CA GLU A 58 -8.37 -7.48 -11.76
C GLU A 58 -7.76 -8.86 -11.39
N PHE A 59 -6.44 -8.91 -11.24
CA PHE A 59 -5.70 -10.10 -10.82
C PHE A 59 -6.14 -10.60 -9.44
N LEU A 60 -6.29 -9.72 -8.45
CA LEU A 60 -6.78 -10.09 -7.12
C LEU A 60 -8.17 -10.76 -7.16
N SER A 61 -9.03 -10.32 -8.08
CA SER A 61 -10.38 -10.85 -8.21
C SER A 61 -10.43 -12.25 -8.86
N GLU A 62 -9.55 -12.53 -9.83
CA GLU A 62 -9.62 -13.77 -10.64
C GLU A 62 -8.60 -14.85 -10.23
N SER A 63 -7.46 -14.43 -9.66
CA SER A 63 -6.31 -15.31 -9.40
C SER A 63 -6.55 -16.37 -8.34
N ARG A 64 -7.58 -16.23 -7.50
CA ARG A 64 -7.91 -17.18 -6.42
C ARG A 64 -8.08 -18.61 -6.93
N SER A 65 -8.74 -18.79 -8.07
CA SER A 65 -8.97 -20.12 -8.69
C SER A 65 -7.69 -20.77 -9.23
N LYS A 66 -6.66 -19.95 -9.49
CA LYS A 66 -5.36 -20.33 -10.05
C LYS A 66 -4.30 -20.59 -8.98
N GLY A 67 -4.62 -20.27 -7.73
CA GLY A 67 -3.69 -20.33 -6.60
C GLY A 67 -2.91 -19.05 -6.33
N GLY A 68 -3.29 -17.91 -6.93
CA GLY A 68 -2.64 -16.62 -6.66
C GLY A 68 -2.89 -16.15 -5.22
N CYS A 69 -1.82 -15.73 -4.54
CA CYS A 69 -1.83 -15.17 -3.19
C CYS A 69 -1.05 -13.85 -3.23
N VAL A 70 -1.64 -12.77 -2.74
CA VAL A 70 -1.05 -11.43 -2.85
C VAL A 70 -0.94 -10.79 -1.48
N VAL A 71 0.24 -10.26 -1.19
CA VAL A 71 0.54 -9.41 -0.03
C VAL A 71 0.92 -8.05 -0.56
N LEU A 72 0.16 -7.02 -0.19
CA LEU A 72 0.42 -5.64 -0.55
C LEU A 72 0.77 -4.86 0.70
N ALA A 73 1.90 -4.14 0.67
CA ALA A 73 2.25 -3.16 1.67
C ALA A 73 2.15 -1.75 1.09
N THR A 74 1.75 -0.80 1.94
CA THR A 74 1.69 0.61 1.59
C THR A 74 1.94 1.44 2.84
N GLN A 75 2.84 2.42 2.74
CA GLN A 75 3.08 3.40 3.80
C GLN A 75 2.06 4.54 3.83
N SER A 76 1.45 4.90 2.69
CA SER A 76 0.50 6.02 2.59
C SER A 76 -0.69 5.67 1.73
N LEU A 77 -1.86 5.59 2.38
CA LEU A 77 -3.13 5.38 1.72
C LEU A 77 -3.55 6.59 0.89
N GLU A 78 -3.13 7.81 1.25
CA GLU A 78 -3.45 9.03 0.50
C GLU A 78 -2.74 9.02 -0.86
N LYS A 79 -1.44 8.69 -0.89
CA LYS A 79 -0.69 8.54 -2.15
C LYS A 79 -1.30 7.45 -3.02
N LEU A 80 -1.76 6.36 -2.41
CA LEU A 80 -2.44 5.31 -3.16
C LEU A 80 -3.78 5.81 -3.71
N GLU A 81 -4.57 6.55 -2.93
CA GLU A 81 -5.82 7.19 -3.35
C GLU A 81 -5.62 8.10 -4.56
N ASP A 82 -4.57 8.94 -4.55
CA ASP A 82 -4.24 9.85 -5.66
C ASP A 82 -3.90 9.10 -6.97
N VAL A 83 -3.40 7.88 -6.84
CA VAL A 83 -2.96 7.07 -7.99
C VAL A 83 -4.14 6.33 -8.63
N ILE A 84 -5.00 5.69 -7.83
CA ILE A 84 -6.10 4.84 -8.33
C ILE A 84 -7.48 5.46 -8.24
N ASN A 85 -7.63 6.62 -7.59
CA ASN A 85 -8.89 7.24 -7.16
C ASN A 85 -9.56 6.49 -6.00
N LYS A 86 -10.33 7.24 -5.21
CA LYS A 86 -11.07 6.78 -4.01
C LYS A 86 -11.89 5.49 -4.21
N ASN A 87 -12.68 5.42 -5.28
CA ASN A 87 -13.56 4.27 -5.51
C ASN A 87 -12.77 2.98 -5.77
N ASN A 88 -11.65 3.07 -6.50
CA ASN A 88 -10.82 1.92 -6.77
C ASN A 88 -10.00 1.53 -5.54
N LEU A 89 -9.58 2.49 -4.70
CA LEU A 89 -8.95 2.21 -3.42
C LEU A 89 -9.89 1.40 -2.51
N MET A 90 -11.14 1.82 -2.38
CA MET A 90 -12.13 1.07 -1.58
C MET A 90 -12.37 -0.33 -2.15
N SER A 91 -12.44 -0.47 -3.47
CA SER A 91 -12.58 -1.77 -4.15
C SER A 91 -11.36 -2.67 -3.90
N LEU A 92 -10.15 -2.11 -3.99
CA LEU A 92 -8.90 -2.82 -3.71
C LEU A 92 -8.84 -3.28 -2.25
N LEU A 93 -9.18 -2.41 -1.31
CA LEU A 93 -9.25 -2.76 0.11
C LEU A 93 -10.31 -3.84 0.35
N GLN A 94 -11.43 -3.84 -0.36
CA GLN A 94 -12.44 -4.89 -0.22
C GLN A 94 -11.95 -6.27 -0.72
N LEU A 95 -11.15 -6.32 -1.79
CA LEU A 95 -10.59 -7.58 -2.31
C LEU A 95 -9.59 -8.22 -1.34
N LEU A 96 -8.86 -7.40 -0.58
CA LEU A 96 -7.89 -7.85 0.42
C LEU A 96 -8.58 -8.28 1.72
N SER A 97 -8.80 -9.58 1.86
CA SER A 97 -9.56 -10.19 2.98
C SER A 97 -8.88 -10.07 4.35
N THR A 98 -7.55 -9.96 4.38
CA THR A 98 -6.76 -9.80 5.60
C THR A 98 -6.08 -8.45 5.57
N LYS A 99 -6.12 -7.73 6.69
CA LYS A 99 -5.42 -6.47 6.87
C LYS A 99 -4.64 -6.49 8.17
N ILE A 100 -3.42 -6.00 8.09
CA ILE A 100 -2.57 -5.74 9.24
C ILE A 100 -2.29 -4.25 9.19
N ILE A 101 -2.68 -3.55 10.24
CA ILE A 101 -2.63 -2.10 10.34
C ILE A 101 -1.64 -1.77 11.46
N PHE A 102 -0.51 -1.22 11.08
CA PHE A 102 0.50 -0.72 12.02
C PHE A 102 0.17 0.72 12.43
N GLN A 103 1.07 1.33 13.21
CA GLN A 103 1.01 2.75 13.52
C GLN A 103 0.82 3.58 12.24
N TYR A 104 -0.11 4.54 12.27
CA TYR A 104 -0.44 5.36 11.12
C TYR A 104 -0.82 6.78 11.56
N ASP A 105 0.07 7.76 11.32
CA ASP A 105 -0.05 9.10 11.91
C ASP A 105 -0.93 10.08 11.11
N SER A 106 -1.15 9.83 9.81
CA SER A 106 -1.87 10.77 8.95
C SER A 106 -3.39 10.71 9.23
N PRO A 107 -4.04 11.86 9.52
CA PRO A 107 -5.46 11.90 9.88
C PRO A 107 -6.38 11.46 8.74
N VAL A 108 -5.98 11.72 7.48
CA VAL A 108 -6.76 11.36 6.30
C VAL A 108 -6.79 9.84 6.13
N GLY A 109 -5.63 9.19 6.07
CA GLY A 109 -5.54 7.74 5.95
C GLY A 109 -6.04 7.00 7.19
N ALA A 110 -5.81 7.52 8.39
CA ALA A 110 -6.40 6.98 9.62
C ALA A 110 -7.94 7.02 9.56
N GLY A 111 -8.52 8.08 9.01
CA GLY A 111 -9.96 8.17 8.74
C GLY A 111 -10.44 7.13 7.73
N ILE A 112 -9.69 6.87 6.66
CA ILE A 112 -10.01 5.80 5.68
C ILE A 112 -10.00 4.43 6.37
N ILE A 113 -9.00 4.17 7.22
CA ILE A 113 -8.88 2.92 7.96
C ILE A 113 -10.06 2.75 8.93
N SER A 114 -10.33 3.76 9.76
CA SER A 114 -11.44 3.76 10.73
C SER A 114 -12.79 3.54 10.03
N GLN A 115 -13.04 4.26 8.93
CA GLN A 115 -14.24 4.08 8.10
C GLN A 115 -14.34 2.67 7.53
N PHE A 116 -13.22 2.09 7.10
CA PHE A 116 -13.19 0.74 6.53
C PHE A 116 -13.46 -0.35 7.59
N ILE A 117 -12.92 -0.19 8.81
CA ILE A 117 -13.18 -1.13 9.91
C ILE A 117 -14.66 -1.10 10.33
N GLY A 118 -15.25 0.11 10.38
CA GLY A 118 -16.67 0.32 10.61
C GLY A 118 -17.02 0.72 12.05
N LYS A 119 -18.32 0.67 12.35
CA LYS A 119 -18.91 1.16 13.60
C LYS A 119 -19.59 0.05 14.38
N GLN A 120 -19.66 0.21 15.69
CA GLN A 120 -20.37 -0.66 16.61
C GLN A 120 -21.42 0.15 17.38
N LYS A 121 -22.60 -0.46 17.56
CA LYS A 121 -23.63 0.04 18.48
C LYS A 121 -23.29 -0.42 19.89
N LEU A 122 -23.20 0.51 20.82
CA LEU A 122 -22.97 0.29 22.24
C LEU A 122 -24.19 0.74 23.02
N GLU A 123 -24.70 -0.13 23.87
CA GLU A 123 -25.75 0.21 24.83
C GLU A 123 -25.06 0.41 26.18
N ARG A 124 -25.14 1.63 26.72
CA ARG A 124 -24.57 2.00 28.00
C ARG A 124 -25.68 2.29 28.99
N GLU A 125 -25.70 1.54 30.07
CA GLU A 125 -26.52 1.89 31.23
C GLU A 125 -25.82 2.98 32.03
N LYS A 126 -26.47 4.13 32.15
CA LYS A 126 -26.03 5.24 33.00
C LYS A 126 -26.85 5.21 34.27
N VAL A 127 -26.20 4.85 35.38
CA VAL A 127 -26.78 4.90 36.72
C VAL A 127 -26.42 6.23 37.36
N SER A 128 -27.44 7.02 37.71
CA SER A 128 -27.30 8.29 38.43
C SER A 128 -27.81 8.12 39.85
N VAL A 129 -26.96 8.33 40.85
CA VAL A 129 -27.29 8.19 42.27
C VAL A 129 -27.38 9.58 42.89
N ASN A 130 -28.59 9.97 43.30
CA ASN A 130 -28.84 11.23 43.99
C ASN A 130 -29.11 10.95 45.47
N THR A 131 -28.28 11.50 46.36
CA THR A 131 -28.45 11.39 47.82
C THR A 131 -28.82 12.77 48.39
N THR A 132 -29.96 12.86 49.08
CA THR A 132 -30.41 14.10 49.72
C THR A 132 -30.02 14.12 51.19
N ALA A 133 -29.32 15.17 51.63
CA ALA A 133 -28.69 15.26 52.95
C ALA A 133 -29.65 15.31 54.15
N ASP A 134 -30.88 15.83 53.96
CA ASP A 134 -31.80 16.09 55.08
C ASP A 134 -32.57 14.86 55.60
N PHE A 135 -32.64 13.77 54.84
CA PHE A 135 -33.46 12.59 55.19
C PHE A 135 -32.78 11.23 54.97
N GLY A 136 -31.48 11.21 54.60
CA GLY A 136 -30.75 9.96 54.34
C GLY A 136 -31.34 9.12 53.19
N ARG A 137 -32.19 9.72 52.34
CA ARG A 137 -32.84 9.04 51.23
C ARG A 137 -31.97 9.14 49.98
N THR A 138 -31.57 7.99 49.46
CA THR A 138 -30.89 7.87 48.17
C THR A 138 -31.90 7.44 47.11
N THR A 139 -31.94 8.19 46.00
CA THR A 139 -32.71 7.84 44.80
C THR A 139 -31.75 7.46 43.70
N THR A 140 -31.91 6.25 43.16
CA THR A 140 -31.13 5.77 42.02
C THR A 140 -32.01 5.84 40.77
N SER A 141 -31.52 6.52 39.74
CA SER A 141 -32.14 6.57 38.41
C SER A 141 -31.23 5.85 37.42
N THR A 142 -31.75 4.86 36.72
CA THR A 142 -31.03 4.14 35.66
C THR A 142 -31.60 4.53 34.32
N SER A 143 -30.76 5.05 33.42
CA SER A 143 -31.11 5.37 32.03
C SER A 143 -30.25 4.57 31.07
N GLN A 144 -30.87 3.89 30.10
CA GLN A 144 -30.16 3.23 29.02
C GLN A 144 -29.92 4.23 27.88
N ASN A 145 -28.67 4.35 27.42
CA ASN A 145 -28.31 5.20 26.30
C ASN A 145 -27.65 4.35 25.21
N GLU A 146 -28.11 4.50 23.98
CA GLU A 146 -27.54 3.82 22.81
C GLU A 146 -26.62 4.81 22.06
N SER A 147 -25.34 4.47 21.89
CA SER A 147 -24.40 5.23 21.06
C SER A 147 -23.84 4.36 19.94
N THR A 148 -23.64 4.95 18.76
CA THR A 148 -22.89 4.31 17.66
C THR A 148 -21.51 4.93 17.61
N GLU A 149 -20.49 4.13 17.84
CA GLU A 149 -19.08 4.56 17.91
C GLU A 149 -18.24 3.79 16.90
N ASP A 150 -17.15 4.40 16.42
CA ASP A 150 -16.22 3.73 15.52
C ASP A 150 -15.49 2.61 16.30
N ILE A 151 -15.33 1.43 15.69
CA ILE A 151 -14.68 0.29 16.36
C ILE A 151 -13.20 0.58 16.65
N LEU A 152 -12.58 1.38 15.78
CA LEU A 152 -11.20 1.81 15.88
C LEU A 152 -11.13 3.31 15.64
N LEU A 153 -10.67 4.05 16.64
CA LEU A 153 -10.50 5.51 16.55
C LEU A 153 -9.20 5.83 15.80
N SER A 154 -9.22 6.89 14.99
CA SER A 154 -8.01 7.38 14.31
C SER A 154 -6.88 7.70 15.30
N SER A 155 -7.20 8.17 16.51
CA SER A 155 -6.22 8.44 17.56
C SER A 155 -5.54 7.18 18.11
N GLU A 156 -6.22 6.03 18.10
CA GLU A 156 -5.64 4.75 18.56
C GLU A 156 -4.60 4.20 17.58
N LEU A 157 -4.68 4.60 16.31
CA LEU A 157 -3.67 4.24 15.29
C LEU A 157 -2.36 5.02 15.51
N ASN A 158 -2.45 6.28 15.92
CA ASN A 158 -1.29 7.13 16.18
C ASN A 158 -0.50 6.69 17.43
N THR A 159 -1.16 6.01 18.37
CA THR A 159 -0.56 5.62 19.65
C THR A 159 0.02 4.21 19.66
N LEU A 160 -0.10 3.46 18.55
CA LEU A 160 0.52 2.14 18.43
C LEU A 160 2.03 2.22 18.55
N MET A 161 2.62 1.34 19.35
CA MET A 161 4.07 1.23 19.46
C MET A 161 4.66 0.47 18.26
N PRO A 162 5.98 0.62 17.99
CA PRO A 162 6.65 -0.22 17.01
C PRO A 162 6.39 -1.70 17.25
N LEU A 163 6.13 -2.46 16.19
CA LEU A 163 5.77 -3.88 16.21
C LEU A 163 4.38 -4.19 16.83
N GLU A 164 3.58 -3.20 17.20
CA GLU A 164 2.16 -3.40 17.47
C GLU A 164 1.33 -3.16 16.20
N ALA A 165 0.28 -3.96 16.03
CA ALA A 165 -0.65 -3.79 14.92
C ALA A 165 -2.06 -4.23 15.30
N TYR A 166 -3.05 -3.73 14.56
CA TYR A 166 -4.38 -4.33 14.51
C TYR A 166 -4.49 -5.29 13.34
N ILE A 167 -5.00 -6.50 13.58
CA ILE A 167 -5.33 -7.45 12.52
C ILE A 167 -6.84 -7.52 12.33
N LYS A 168 -7.26 -7.32 11.08
CA LYS A 168 -8.63 -7.59 10.62
C LYS A 168 -8.60 -8.77 9.66
N TYR A 169 -9.16 -9.88 10.11
CA TYR A 169 -9.38 -11.06 9.29
C TYR A 169 -10.89 -11.25 9.05
N SER A 170 -11.26 -11.61 7.81
CA SER A 170 -12.66 -11.79 7.44
C SER A 170 -13.33 -12.85 8.32
N GLY A 171 -14.46 -12.50 8.93
CA GLY A 171 -15.20 -13.35 9.86
C GLY A 171 -14.77 -13.26 11.33
N TYR A 172 -13.73 -12.48 11.65
CA TYR A 172 -13.20 -12.35 13.02
C TYR A 172 -13.23 -10.89 13.51
N PRO A 173 -13.29 -10.67 14.85
CA PRO A 173 -13.22 -9.34 15.42
C PRO A 173 -11.85 -8.70 15.18
N LEU A 174 -11.81 -7.37 15.22
CA LEU A 174 -10.54 -6.63 15.19
C LEU A 174 -9.74 -7.00 16.44
N THR A 175 -8.48 -7.39 16.26
CA THR A 175 -7.61 -7.84 17.37
C THR A 175 -6.30 -7.08 17.35
N LYS A 176 -5.84 -6.59 18.50
CA LYS A 176 -4.51 -6.02 18.66
C LYS A 176 -3.48 -7.14 18.84
N ILE A 177 -2.39 -7.08 18.09
CA ILE A 177 -1.31 -8.07 18.10
C ILE A 177 0.04 -7.36 18.26
N GLN A 178 1.03 -8.09 18.77
CA GLN A 178 2.42 -7.65 18.90
C GLN A 178 3.32 -8.64 18.18
N PHE A 179 4.25 -8.12 17.38
CA PHE A 179 5.23 -8.90 16.63
C PHE A 179 6.56 -8.95 17.36
N GLU A 180 7.23 -10.10 17.26
CA GLU A 180 8.63 -10.24 17.67
C GLU A 180 9.52 -10.17 16.42
N PRO A 181 10.60 -9.38 16.44
CA PRO A 181 11.49 -9.27 15.30
C PRO A 181 12.26 -10.59 15.14
N ILE A 182 12.09 -11.24 13.98
CA ILE A 182 12.83 -12.45 13.65
C ILE A 182 14.13 -12.06 12.96
N GLN A 183 15.27 -12.42 13.56
CA GLN A 183 16.57 -12.31 12.89
C GLN A 183 16.77 -13.49 11.96
N THR A 184 16.98 -13.22 10.67
CA THR A 184 17.27 -14.23 9.66
C THR A 184 18.78 -14.26 9.37
N PRO A 185 19.40 -15.44 9.25
CA PRO A 185 20.80 -15.53 8.88
C PRO A 185 21.00 -15.06 7.43
N LYS A 186 22.03 -14.25 7.18
CA LYS A 186 22.40 -13.82 5.83
C LYS A 186 22.91 -15.02 5.03
N MET A 187 22.09 -15.53 4.11
CA MET A 187 22.45 -16.68 3.26
C MET A 187 23.15 -16.28 1.95
N VAL A 188 22.88 -15.08 1.44
CA VAL A 188 23.39 -14.58 0.15
C VAL A 188 23.71 -13.09 0.26
N GLU A 189 24.65 -12.60 -0.54
CA GLU A 189 24.92 -11.17 -0.69
C GLU A 189 23.73 -10.42 -1.31
N GLU A 190 23.42 -9.24 -0.78
CA GLU A 190 22.24 -8.45 -1.18
C GLU A 190 22.34 -7.93 -2.62
N PHE A 191 23.56 -7.54 -3.02
CA PHE A 191 23.83 -7.04 -4.36
C PHE A 191 25.21 -7.48 -4.81
N ILE A 192 25.24 -8.23 -5.91
CA ILE A 192 26.47 -8.61 -6.59
C ILE A 192 26.56 -7.72 -7.83
N GLN A 193 27.36 -6.65 -7.74
CA GLN A 193 27.63 -5.80 -8.89
C GLN A 193 28.32 -6.63 -9.97
N ARG A 194 27.70 -6.70 -11.15
CA ARG A 194 28.31 -7.32 -12.31
C ARG A 194 28.97 -6.25 -13.16
N ASP A 195 30.19 -6.52 -13.59
CA ASP A 195 30.81 -5.77 -14.67
C ASP A 195 30.01 -6.09 -15.94
N VAL A 196 29.15 -5.16 -16.34
CA VAL A 196 28.42 -5.26 -17.59
C VAL A 196 29.34 -4.74 -18.72
N PRO A 197 29.85 -5.61 -19.61
CA PRO A 197 30.36 -5.11 -20.87
C PRO A 197 29.15 -4.60 -21.66
N PHE A 198 29.27 -3.44 -22.31
CA PHE A 198 28.25 -2.87 -23.21
C PHE A 198 27.21 -1.94 -22.58
N PHE A 199 27.66 -0.85 -21.94
CA PHE A 199 27.18 0.51 -22.23
C PHE A 199 28.23 1.49 -21.69
N THR A 200 29.37 1.58 -22.38
CA THR A 200 30.26 2.73 -22.21
C THR A 200 29.47 3.92 -22.69
N THR A 201 28.87 4.67 -21.76
CA THR A 201 28.38 6.02 -22.03
C THR A 201 29.60 6.81 -22.47
N ALA A 202 29.81 6.93 -23.79
CA ALA A 202 30.57 8.05 -24.29
C ALA A 202 29.88 9.30 -23.72
N PRO A 203 30.58 10.23 -23.06
CA PRO A 203 29.97 11.47 -22.62
C PRO A 203 29.42 12.19 -23.84
N THR A 204 28.09 12.23 -23.98
CA THR A 204 27.39 12.86 -25.11
C THR A 204 27.64 14.38 -25.19
N GLU A 205 28.36 14.98 -24.24
CA GLU A 205 28.65 16.41 -24.25
C GLU A 205 29.90 16.82 -25.03
N GLN A 206 30.85 15.92 -25.35
CA GLN A 206 32.07 16.33 -26.05
C GLN A 206 31.99 16.26 -27.58
N LYS A 207 31.07 15.50 -28.18
CA LYS A 207 30.93 15.44 -29.65
C LYS A 207 30.05 16.53 -30.27
N LYS A 208 29.23 17.25 -29.49
CA LYS A 208 28.46 18.39 -30.03
C LYS A 208 29.34 19.62 -30.31
N LYS A 209 30.50 19.77 -29.66
CA LYS A 209 31.40 20.89 -29.97
C LYS A 209 32.28 20.63 -31.19
N THR A 210 32.73 19.41 -31.43
CA THR A 210 33.64 19.11 -32.55
C THR A 210 32.91 19.10 -33.90
N VAL A 211 31.66 18.61 -33.96
CA VAL A 211 30.93 18.54 -35.23
C VAL A 211 30.41 19.92 -35.67
N PHE A 212 30.03 20.81 -34.74
CA PHE A 212 29.61 22.16 -35.11
C PHE A 212 30.79 23.10 -35.42
N SER A 213 31.99 22.87 -34.86
CA SER A 213 33.19 23.65 -35.22
C SER A 213 33.81 23.24 -36.56
N GLU A 214 33.57 22.01 -37.02
CA GLU A 214 34.03 21.56 -38.34
C GLU A 214 33.09 22.04 -39.46
N ILE A 215 31.80 22.21 -39.19
CA ILE A 215 30.84 22.71 -40.19
C ILE A 215 30.94 24.24 -40.40
N GLU A 216 31.27 25.03 -39.36
CA GLU A 216 31.45 26.49 -39.50
C GLU A 216 32.76 26.88 -40.23
N ASN A 217 33.78 26.01 -40.25
CA ASN A 217 35.05 26.33 -40.92
C ASN A 217 35.07 25.93 -42.41
N ASP A 218 34.30 24.92 -42.83
CA ASP A 218 34.26 24.51 -44.24
C ASP A 218 33.34 25.39 -45.12
N GLU A 219 32.42 26.17 -44.54
CA GLU A 219 31.56 27.09 -45.30
C GLU A 219 32.18 28.49 -45.53
N LEU A 220 33.34 28.79 -44.94
CA LEU A 220 34.02 30.09 -45.07
C LEU A 220 35.31 30.08 -45.92
N GLU A 221 35.83 28.92 -46.33
CA GLU A 221 36.99 28.83 -47.25
C GLU A 221 36.61 28.69 -48.73
N GLY A 222 35.31 28.75 -49.07
CA GLY A 222 34.80 28.63 -50.44
C GLY A 222 34.51 29.93 -51.22
N LEU A 223 34.74 31.10 -50.63
CA LEU A 223 34.43 32.40 -51.24
C LEU A 223 35.53 33.44 -50.98
N TYR A 224 36.71 33.26 -51.60
CA TYR A 224 37.60 34.35 -52.04
C TYR A 224 38.49 33.88 -53.19
#